data_AF-A0A258SN44-F1
#
_entry.id   AF-A0A258SN44-F1
#
_cell.length_a   1.000
_cell.length_b   1.000
_cell.length_c   1.000
_cell.angle_alpha   90.00
_cell.angle_beta   90.00
_cell.angle_gamma   90.00
#
_symmetry.space_group_name_H-M   'P 1'
#
loop_
_entity.id
_entity.type
_entity.pdbx_description
1 polymer ?
#
loop_
_entity_poly.entity_id
_entity_poly.type
_entity_poly.pdbx_seq_one_letter_code
_entity_poly.pdbx_strand_id
1 'polypeptide(L)'
;MKQKIITKLLTGMAGLGIALGAATAHATPEADRQELIKFYTAKYPNVKVEDYVYGALAFDADSKAQYDAIMEFPPFDSQVEQGRKMWETPFKNGKTYASCLPGSGKQIAGNYPHFDEASGKVVTLHDAINKCRTANGEEAYKVNDMKTMGLLTAYMRTLSDGMMMNVKVEGPKATAAYEDGKKTFYSRKGQLNFACATCHVQNG
;
A
#
# COMPACT_ATOMS: atom_id res chain seq x y z
N MET A 1 13.10 55.82 -63.80
CA MET A 1 14.33 55.31 -63.14
C MET A 1 13.91 54.10 -62.30
N LYS A 2 13.95 52.88 -62.84
CA LYS A 2 15.07 51.92 -62.82
C LYS A 2 15.61 51.62 -61.41
N GLN A 3 14.99 50.67 -60.71
CA GLN A 3 15.64 49.75 -59.77
C GLN A 3 14.69 48.55 -59.55
N LYS A 4 14.56 47.65 -60.52
CA LYS A 4 15.31 46.39 -60.66
C LYS A 4 15.59 45.65 -59.34
N ILE A 5 14.77 44.60 -59.14
CA ILE A 5 15.18 43.19 -58.96
C ILE A 5 16.06 42.89 -57.74
N ILE A 6 15.43 42.42 -56.65
CA ILE A 6 15.79 41.25 -55.81
C ILE A 6 14.46 40.82 -55.14
N THR A 7 13.56 40.01 -55.69
CA THR A 7 13.63 38.58 -56.04
C THR A 7 14.22 37.68 -54.95
N LYS A 8 13.29 36.95 -54.30
CA LYS A 8 13.42 35.63 -53.65
C LYS A 8 14.13 35.56 -52.29
N LEU A 9 13.33 35.39 -51.24
CA LEU A 9 13.38 34.26 -50.30
C LEU A 9 12.32 34.46 -49.20
N LEU A 10 11.05 34.20 -49.55
CA LEU A 10 9.93 34.16 -48.59
C LEU A 10 9.09 32.94 -48.94
N THR A 11 9.67 31.75 -48.81
CA THR A 11 8.91 30.49 -48.78
C THR A 11 9.75 29.43 -48.09
N GLY A 12 9.24 28.85 -47.01
CA GLY A 12 9.76 27.59 -46.47
C GLY A 12 10.35 27.67 -45.06
N MET A 13 9.53 27.99 -44.06
CA MET A 13 9.67 27.38 -42.74
C MET A 13 8.29 27.03 -42.22
N ALA A 14 7.74 25.94 -42.77
CA ALA A 14 6.79 25.10 -42.06
C ALA A 14 7.56 24.50 -40.87
N GLY A 15 7.69 25.29 -39.81
CA GLY A 15 8.30 24.87 -38.56
C GLY A 15 7.40 23.84 -37.90
N LEU A 16 7.88 22.60 -37.89
CA LEU A 16 7.48 21.47 -37.04
C LEU A 16 6.52 21.90 -35.91
N GLY A 17 5.24 21.59 -36.08
CA GLY A 17 4.33 21.49 -34.95
C GLY A 17 4.88 20.42 -34.03
N ILE A 18 5.44 20.85 -32.90
CA ILE A 18 5.88 19.96 -31.83
C ILE A 18 4.64 19.19 -31.40
N ALA A 19 4.55 17.93 -31.80
CA ALA A 19 3.71 16.96 -31.15
C ALA A 19 4.32 16.70 -29.77
N LEU A 20 4.14 17.67 -28.86
CA LEU A 20 4.17 17.40 -27.43
C LEU A 20 2.96 16.51 -27.21
N GLY A 21 3.16 15.19 -27.36
CA GLY A 21 2.30 14.23 -26.72
C GLY A 21 2.17 14.70 -25.29
N ALA A 22 0.94 15.00 -24.87
CA ALA A 22 0.66 15.35 -23.49
C ALA A 22 1.06 14.13 -22.65
N ALA A 23 2.31 14.12 -22.20
CA ALA A 23 2.70 13.36 -21.03
C ALA A 23 1.90 14.02 -19.91
N THR A 24 0.72 13.46 -19.63
CA THR A 24 0.03 13.74 -18.39
C THR A 24 1.00 13.33 -17.30
N ALA A 25 1.70 14.31 -16.75
CA ALA A 25 2.62 14.13 -15.64
C ALA A 25 1.77 13.80 -14.40
N HIS A 26 1.29 12.57 -14.33
CA HIS A 26 0.78 12.01 -13.09
C HIS A 26 1.98 11.93 -12.15
N ALA A 27 1.82 12.48 -10.94
CA ALA A 27 2.82 12.33 -9.89
C ALA A 27 3.10 10.83 -9.71
N THR A 28 4.38 10.47 -9.58
CA THR A 28 4.76 9.06 -9.36
C THR A 28 4.30 8.63 -7.96
N PRO A 29 4.14 7.32 -7.70
CA PRO A 29 3.80 6.83 -6.36
C PRO A 29 4.73 7.35 -5.25
N GLU A 30 6.03 7.49 -5.56
CA GLU A 30 6.99 8.08 -4.61
C GLU A 30 6.79 9.59 -4.45
N ALA A 31 6.50 10.32 -5.52
CA ALA A 31 6.18 11.75 -5.42
C ALA A 31 4.93 11.99 -4.57
N ASP A 32 3.88 11.19 -4.74
CA ASP A 32 2.67 11.24 -3.90
C ASP A 32 3.00 10.97 -2.42
N ARG A 33 3.83 9.96 -2.14
CA ARG A 33 4.28 9.64 -0.78
C ARG A 33 5.01 10.83 -0.15
N GLN A 34 5.95 11.43 -0.87
CA GLN A 34 6.73 12.57 -0.39
C GLN A 34 5.87 13.81 -0.18
N GLU A 35 4.92 14.07 -1.07
CA GLU A 35 3.96 15.16 -0.92
C GLU A 35 3.08 14.97 0.32
N LEU A 36 2.62 13.74 0.58
CA LEU A 36 1.81 13.44 1.76
C LEU A 36 2.62 13.61 3.06
N ILE A 37 3.86 13.10 3.11
CA ILE A 37 4.77 13.30 4.25
C ILE A 37 5.00 14.80 4.48
N LYS A 38 5.31 15.55 3.41
CA LYS A 38 5.53 17.00 3.49
C LYS A 38 4.27 17.73 3.99
N PHE A 39 3.10 17.37 3.49
CA PHE A 39 1.83 17.96 3.91
C PHE A 39 1.61 17.81 5.42
N TYR A 40 1.75 16.59 5.96
CA TYR A 40 1.52 16.35 7.38
C TYR A 40 2.60 16.93 8.28
N THR A 41 3.88 16.79 7.90
CA THR A 41 4.99 17.39 8.67
C THR A 41 4.94 18.92 8.68
N ALA A 42 4.43 19.55 7.61
CA ALA A 42 4.19 20.99 7.60
C ALA A 42 2.97 21.38 8.46
N LYS A 43 1.89 20.58 8.42
CA LYS A 43 0.66 20.84 9.19
C LYS A 43 0.88 20.64 10.69
N TYR A 44 1.66 19.64 11.07
CA TYR A 44 1.91 19.22 12.45
C TYR A 44 3.42 19.06 12.72
N PRO A 45 4.18 20.16 12.80
CA PRO A 45 5.64 20.13 12.90
C PRO A 45 6.17 19.52 14.22
N ASN A 46 5.31 19.42 15.23
CA ASN A 46 5.68 18.87 16.54
C ASN A 46 5.45 17.35 16.64
N VAL A 47 4.83 16.72 15.64
CA VAL A 47 4.62 15.26 15.58
C VAL A 47 5.70 14.64 14.70
N LYS A 48 6.45 13.68 15.26
CA LYS A 48 7.49 12.97 14.51
C LYS A 48 6.85 12.06 13.46
N VAL A 49 7.51 11.87 12.32
CA VAL A 49 7.00 11.04 11.21
C VAL A 49 6.75 9.60 11.68
N GLU A 50 7.58 9.11 12.58
CA GLU A 50 7.50 7.76 13.14
C GLU A 50 6.26 7.56 14.01
N ASP A 51 5.75 8.64 14.64
CA ASP A 51 4.60 8.58 15.55
C ASP A 51 3.26 8.55 14.80
N TYR A 52 3.23 8.85 13.49
CA TYR A 52 1.99 8.78 12.68
C TYR A 52 1.38 7.38 12.62
N VAL A 53 2.15 6.33 12.93
CA VAL A 53 1.62 4.96 13.07
C VAL A 53 0.55 4.85 14.16
N TYR A 54 0.58 5.73 15.17
CA TYR A 54 -0.40 5.76 16.25
C TYR A 54 -1.68 6.53 15.90
N GLY A 55 -1.75 7.12 14.69
CA GLY A 55 -2.93 7.85 14.22
C GLY A 55 -3.30 9.01 15.15
N ALA A 56 -4.58 9.09 15.53
CA ALA A 56 -5.07 10.14 16.43
C ALA A 56 -4.37 10.17 17.80
N LEU A 57 -3.86 9.02 18.27
CA LEU A 57 -3.16 8.93 19.56
C LEU A 57 -1.83 9.72 19.54
N ALA A 58 -1.24 9.96 18.37
CA ALA A 58 -0.02 10.76 18.24
C ALA A 58 -0.22 12.23 18.65
N PHE A 59 -1.47 12.69 18.74
CA PHE A 59 -1.83 14.07 19.04
C PHE A 59 -2.32 14.29 20.49
N ASP A 60 -2.52 13.22 21.25
CA ASP A 60 -3.04 13.28 22.62
C ASP A 60 -2.27 12.34 23.54
N ALA A 61 -1.46 12.92 24.43
CA ALA A 61 -0.54 12.17 25.29
C ALA A 61 -1.29 11.26 26.27
N ASP A 62 -2.45 11.70 26.78
CA ASP A 62 -3.26 10.92 27.72
C ASP A 62 -3.84 9.67 27.03
N SER A 63 -4.39 9.82 25.82
CA SER A 63 -4.89 8.70 25.02
C SER A 63 -3.76 7.74 24.65
N LYS A 64 -2.57 8.25 24.30
CA LYS A 64 -1.39 7.43 24.03
C LYS A 64 -0.94 6.65 25.25
N ALA A 65 -0.93 7.27 26.44
CA ALA A 65 -0.59 6.61 27.69
C ALA A 65 -1.60 5.49 28.06
N GLN A 66 -2.89 5.71 27.81
CA GLN A 66 -3.92 4.68 27.99
C GLN A 66 -3.71 3.50 27.03
N TYR A 67 -3.41 3.80 25.76
CA TYR A 67 -3.04 2.76 24.79
C TYR A 67 -1.83 1.96 25.27
N ASP A 68 -0.75 2.62 25.71
CA ASP A 68 0.46 1.94 26.19
C ASP A 68 0.17 1.04 27.40
N ALA A 69 -0.68 1.48 28.33
CA ALA A 69 -1.12 0.66 29.46
C ALA A 69 -1.94 -0.56 29.02
N ILE A 70 -2.83 -0.42 28.02
CA ILE A 70 -3.58 -1.55 27.44
C ILE A 70 -2.63 -2.54 26.76
N MET A 71 -1.59 -2.05 26.09
CA MET A 71 -0.64 -2.88 25.35
C MET A 71 0.36 -3.62 26.26
N GLU A 72 0.42 -3.32 27.55
CA GLU A 72 1.14 -4.15 28.53
C GLU A 72 0.47 -5.52 28.69
N PHE A 73 -0.86 -5.57 28.57
CA PHE A 73 -1.66 -6.80 28.57
C PHE A 73 -2.71 -6.75 27.44
N PRO A 74 -2.29 -6.93 26.18
CA PRO A 74 -3.17 -6.70 25.05
C PRO A 74 -4.38 -7.65 25.07
N PRO A 75 -5.61 -7.12 24.94
CA PRO A 75 -6.83 -7.94 24.99
C PRO A 75 -6.94 -8.92 23.80
N PHE A 76 -6.10 -8.77 22.78
CA PHE A 76 -6.07 -9.60 21.57
C PHE A 76 -5.01 -10.72 21.62
N ASP A 77 -4.24 -10.85 22.70
CA ASP A 77 -3.16 -11.85 22.81
C ASP A 77 -3.67 -13.29 22.62
N SER A 78 -4.87 -13.59 23.13
CA SER A 78 -5.47 -14.91 22.99
C SER A 78 -5.75 -15.29 21.52
N GLN A 79 -6.02 -14.31 20.66
CA GLN A 79 -6.29 -14.49 19.25
C GLN A 79 -4.98 -14.66 18.47
N VAL A 80 -3.94 -13.91 18.84
CA VAL A 80 -2.58 -14.09 18.29
C VAL A 80 -2.06 -15.49 18.62
N GLU A 81 -2.25 -15.97 19.85
CA GLU A 81 -1.86 -17.32 20.26
C GLU A 81 -2.65 -18.41 19.50
N GLN A 82 -3.95 -18.22 19.29
CA GLN A 82 -4.72 -19.13 18.43
C GLN A 82 -4.19 -19.14 16.98
N GLY A 83 -3.84 -17.97 16.45
CA GLY A 83 -3.18 -17.82 15.15
C GLY A 83 -1.83 -18.55 15.09
N ARG A 84 -1.01 -18.45 16.14
CA ARG A 84 0.26 -19.18 16.27
C ARG A 84 0.05 -20.68 16.22
N LYS A 85 -0.92 -21.19 17.00
CA LYS A 85 -1.26 -22.61 17.00
C LYS A 85 -1.68 -23.08 15.61
N MET A 86 -2.51 -22.31 14.90
CA MET A 86 -2.89 -22.62 13.52
C MET A 86 -1.68 -22.61 12.57
N TRP A 87 -0.75 -21.67 12.76
CA TRP A 87 0.46 -21.54 11.95
C TRP A 87 1.42 -22.72 12.11
N GLU A 88 1.59 -23.19 13.35
CA GLU A 88 2.48 -24.30 13.71
C GLU A 88 1.87 -25.68 13.44
N THR A 89 0.54 -25.78 13.35
CA THR A 89 -0.15 -27.02 13.02
C THR A 89 0.22 -27.46 11.60
N PRO A 90 0.76 -28.67 11.41
CA PRO A 90 1.06 -29.18 10.08
C PRO A 90 -0.20 -29.33 9.22
N PHE A 91 -0.06 -29.03 7.94
CA PHE A 91 -1.01 -29.44 6.91
C PHE A 91 -1.05 -30.97 6.81
N LYS A 92 -2.04 -31.50 6.08
CA LYS A 92 -2.16 -32.96 5.83
C LYS A 92 -0.89 -33.60 5.26
N ASN A 93 -0.07 -32.85 4.54
CA ASN A 93 1.18 -33.32 3.97
C ASN A 93 2.40 -33.19 4.91
N GLY A 94 2.20 -32.80 6.17
CA GLY A 94 3.23 -32.64 7.20
C GLY A 94 4.02 -31.32 7.14
N LYS A 95 3.80 -30.48 6.13
CA LYS A 95 4.42 -29.15 6.02
C LYS A 95 3.66 -28.11 6.84
N THR A 96 4.28 -26.97 7.11
CA THR A 96 3.67 -25.83 7.83
C THR A 96 3.74 -24.55 6.98
N TYR A 97 3.05 -23.49 7.40
CA TYR A 97 3.16 -22.17 6.73
C TYR A 97 4.60 -21.65 6.68
N ALA A 98 5.37 -21.88 7.74
CA ALA A 98 6.79 -21.52 7.80
C ALA A 98 7.64 -22.22 6.72
N SER A 99 7.26 -23.40 6.25
CA SER A 99 8.01 -24.12 5.21
C SER A 99 7.79 -23.59 3.78
N CYS A 100 6.87 -22.64 3.64
CA CYS A 100 6.26 -22.27 2.38
C CYS A 100 6.41 -20.77 2.07
N LEU A 101 6.44 -19.95 3.11
CA LEU A 101 6.62 -18.51 3.00
C LEU A 101 8.11 -18.15 3.06
N PRO A 102 8.56 -17.13 2.31
CA PRO A 102 9.95 -16.66 2.36
C PRO A 102 10.35 -16.29 3.80
N GLY A 103 11.60 -16.61 4.17
CA GLY A 103 12.11 -16.33 5.53
C GLY A 103 11.29 -16.98 6.65
N SER A 104 10.58 -18.06 6.35
CA SER A 104 9.62 -18.70 7.26
C SER A 104 8.49 -17.78 7.72
N GLY A 105 8.13 -16.79 6.90
CA GLY A 105 7.12 -15.78 7.22
C GLY A 105 7.62 -14.61 8.07
N LYS A 106 8.90 -14.60 8.47
CA LYS A 106 9.49 -13.52 9.26
C LYS A 106 9.88 -12.35 8.38
N GLN A 107 9.60 -11.12 8.85
CA GLN A 107 10.03 -9.88 8.18
C GLN A 107 9.58 -9.80 6.71
N ILE A 108 8.35 -10.23 6.42
CA ILE A 108 7.78 -10.13 5.06
C ILE A 108 6.56 -9.21 4.98
N ALA A 109 5.82 -8.98 6.06
CA ALA A 109 4.53 -8.32 5.99
C ALA A 109 4.63 -6.86 5.50
N GLY A 110 5.73 -6.17 5.81
CA GLY A 110 5.99 -4.80 5.35
C GLY A 110 6.16 -4.67 3.83
N ASN A 111 6.47 -5.76 3.13
CA ASN A 111 6.62 -5.78 1.67
C ASN A 111 5.29 -6.07 0.93
N TYR A 112 4.18 -6.25 1.66
CA TYR A 112 2.86 -6.49 1.07
C TYR A 112 1.93 -5.28 1.24
N PRO A 113 1.02 -5.04 0.30
CA PRO A 113 0.85 -5.78 -0.96
C PRO A 113 1.99 -5.50 -1.96
N HIS A 114 2.18 -6.40 -2.93
CA HIS A 114 3.08 -6.16 -4.06
C HIS A 114 2.41 -6.58 -5.38
N PHE A 115 2.88 -6.06 -6.50
CA PHE A 115 2.40 -6.50 -7.81
C PHE A 115 3.17 -7.73 -8.28
N ASP A 116 2.49 -8.83 -8.57
CA ASP A 116 3.07 -10.04 -9.15
C ASP A 116 2.93 -10.00 -10.67
N GLU A 117 4.05 -9.82 -11.37
CA GLU A 117 4.06 -9.71 -12.83
C GLU A 117 3.59 -11.00 -13.53
N ALA A 118 3.83 -12.16 -12.92
CA ALA A 118 3.45 -13.45 -13.49
C ALA A 118 1.92 -13.63 -13.55
N SER A 119 1.21 -13.28 -12.46
CA SER A 119 -0.26 -13.31 -12.43
C SER A 119 -0.91 -12.02 -12.93
N GLY A 120 -0.14 -10.93 -13.07
CA GLY A 120 -0.63 -9.61 -13.47
C GLY A 120 -1.57 -8.99 -12.45
N LYS A 121 -1.39 -9.30 -11.16
CA LYS A 121 -2.28 -8.87 -10.07
C LYS A 121 -1.51 -8.37 -8.87
N VAL A 122 -2.15 -7.54 -8.06
CA VAL A 122 -1.68 -7.21 -6.72
C VAL A 122 -1.91 -8.41 -5.81
N VAL A 123 -0.85 -8.89 -5.17
CA VAL A 123 -0.87 -10.00 -4.22
C VAL A 123 -0.80 -9.43 -2.81
N THR A 124 -1.77 -9.83 -1.98
CA THR A 124 -1.85 -9.47 -0.57
C THR A 124 -1.24 -10.54 0.33
N LEU A 125 -1.11 -10.23 1.63
CA LEU A 125 -0.67 -11.22 2.61
C LEU A 125 -1.67 -12.38 2.75
N HIS A 126 -2.97 -12.11 2.62
CA HIS A 126 -4.02 -13.14 2.61
C HIS A 126 -3.87 -14.08 1.40
N ASP A 127 -3.50 -13.53 0.24
CA ASP A 127 -3.24 -14.33 -0.96
C ASP A 127 -2.03 -15.22 -0.76
N ALA A 128 -0.97 -14.74 -0.09
CA ALA A 128 0.20 -15.55 0.25
C ALA A 128 -0.16 -16.72 1.18
N ILE A 129 -1.00 -16.49 2.20
CA ILE A 129 -1.53 -17.53 3.09
C ILE A 129 -2.32 -18.56 2.28
N ASN A 130 -3.29 -18.13 1.46
CA ASN A 130 -4.15 -19.05 0.70
C ASN A 130 -3.39 -19.79 -0.41
N LYS A 131 -2.44 -19.14 -1.08
CA LYS A 131 -1.53 -19.79 -2.04
C LYS A 131 -0.74 -20.89 -1.34
N CYS A 132 -0.25 -20.61 -0.13
CA CYS A 132 0.45 -21.61 0.64
C CYS A 132 -0.43 -22.81 1.00
N ARG A 133 -1.64 -22.57 1.50
CA ARG A 133 -2.61 -23.63 1.83
C ARG A 133 -2.92 -24.52 0.64
N THR A 134 -3.32 -23.90 -0.47
CA THR A 134 -3.72 -24.63 -1.68
C THR A 134 -2.57 -25.41 -2.30
N ALA A 135 -1.35 -24.87 -2.29
CA ALA A 135 -0.15 -25.60 -2.71
C ALA A 135 0.18 -26.83 -1.83
N ASN A 136 -0.32 -26.87 -0.60
CA ASN A 136 -0.16 -27.98 0.33
C ASN A 136 -1.40 -28.90 0.43
N GLY A 137 -2.35 -28.77 -0.49
CA GLY A 137 -3.53 -29.64 -0.56
C GLY A 137 -4.66 -29.28 0.41
N GLU A 138 -4.62 -28.08 0.99
CA GLU A 138 -5.68 -27.56 1.85
C GLU A 138 -6.60 -26.61 1.09
N GLU A 139 -7.85 -26.48 1.52
CA GLU A 139 -8.77 -25.49 0.96
C GLU A 139 -8.37 -24.06 1.35
N ALA A 140 -8.58 -23.12 0.44
CA ALA A 140 -8.41 -21.70 0.69
C ALA A 140 -9.44 -21.23 1.73
N TYR A 141 -9.00 -20.44 2.69
CA TYR A 141 -9.89 -19.79 3.63
C TYR A 141 -10.57 -18.58 3.00
N LYS A 142 -11.78 -18.29 3.45
CA LYS A 142 -12.47 -17.04 3.11
C LYS A 142 -11.70 -15.88 3.73
N VAL A 143 -11.40 -14.87 2.92
CA VAL A 143 -10.58 -13.72 3.33
C VAL A 143 -11.18 -12.96 4.52
N ASN A 144 -12.52 -12.94 4.63
CA ASN A 144 -13.26 -12.25 5.70
C ASN A 144 -13.61 -13.15 6.90
N ASP A 145 -13.13 -14.39 6.96
CA ASP A 145 -13.39 -15.26 8.10
C ASP A 145 -12.44 -14.96 9.26
N MET A 146 -13.02 -14.38 10.33
CA MET A 146 -12.28 -14.00 11.53
C MET A 146 -11.72 -15.19 12.30
N LYS A 147 -12.33 -16.37 12.21
CA LYS A 147 -11.91 -17.58 12.95
C LYS A 147 -10.79 -18.35 12.26
N THR A 148 -10.46 -17.99 11.02
CA THR A 148 -9.38 -18.63 10.26
C THR A 148 -8.40 -17.61 9.73
N MET A 149 -8.71 -16.95 8.61
CA MET A 149 -7.83 -15.95 7.99
C MET A 149 -7.50 -14.80 8.94
N GLY A 150 -8.47 -14.35 9.75
CA GLY A 150 -8.26 -13.32 10.77
C GLY A 150 -7.18 -13.70 11.79
N LEU A 151 -7.31 -14.87 12.43
CA LEU A 151 -6.34 -15.35 13.43
C LEU A 151 -4.95 -15.58 12.82
N LEU A 152 -4.88 -16.23 11.67
CA LEU A 152 -3.61 -16.48 10.98
C LEU A 152 -2.90 -15.19 10.59
N THR A 153 -3.64 -14.21 10.08
CA THR A 153 -3.07 -12.92 9.67
C THR A 153 -2.62 -12.12 10.88
N ALA A 154 -3.38 -12.14 11.98
CA ALA A 154 -2.97 -11.50 13.23
C ALA A 154 -1.62 -12.02 13.71
N TYR A 155 -1.44 -13.34 13.80
CA TYR A 155 -0.14 -13.92 14.15
C TYR A 155 0.94 -13.67 13.10
N MET A 156 0.63 -13.83 11.82
CA MET A 156 1.62 -13.63 10.76
C MET A 156 2.19 -12.20 10.74
N ARG A 157 1.37 -11.20 11.10
CA ARG A 157 1.80 -9.81 11.21
C ARG A 157 2.83 -9.62 12.33
N THR A 158 2.68 -10.31 13.48
CA THR A 158 3.64 -10.19 14.58
C THR A 158 5.03 -10.71 14.23
N LEU A 159 5.13 -11.63 13.26
CA LEU A 159 6.42 -12.09 12.72
C LEU A 159 7.20 -11.00 11.97
N SER A 160 6.59 -9.83 11.75
CA SER A 160 7.20 -8.65 11.13
C SER A 160 7.05 -7.40 12.01
N ASP A 161 6.86 -7.56 13.32
CA ASP A 161 6.86 -6.40 14.24
C ASP A 161 8.20 -5.66 14.18
N GLY A 162 8.12 -4.33 14.19
CA GLY A 162 9.27 -3.44 13.99
C GLY A 162 9.74 -3.30 12.53
N MET A 163 9.16 -4.04 11.59
CA MET A 163 9.48 -3.89 10.16
C MET A 163 8.90 -2.59 9.59
N MET A 164 9.70 -1.85 8.83
CA MET A 164 9.19 -0.72 8.06
C MET A 164 8.37 -1.18 6.87
N MET A 165 7.27 -0.47 6.58
CA MET A 165 6.50 -0.66 5.35
C MET A 165 7.36 -0.29 4.14
N ASN A 166 7.41 -1.19 3.17
CA ASN A 166 8.24 -1.09 1.97
C ASN A 166 7.50 -1.66 0.75
N VAL A 167 6.31 -1.13 0.51
CA VAL A 167 5.49 -1.49 -0.66
C VAL A 167 6.12 -0.87 -1.91
N LYS A 168 6.44 -1.72 -2.89
CA LYS A 168 7.06 -1.29 -4.14
C LYS A 168 6.04 -1.18 -5.26
N VAL A 169 6.13 -0.09 -6.02
CA VAL A 169 5.31 0.14 -7.22
C VAL A 169 6.26 0.33 -8.39
N GLU A 170 6.67 -0.80 -8.98
CA GLU A 170 7.67 -0.84 -10.05
C GLU A 170 7.03 -1.37 -11.33
N GLY A 171 7.21 -0.66 -12.45
CA GLY A 171 6.68 -1.06 -13.75
C GLY A 171 5.24 -0.57 -14.04
N PRO A 172 4.85 -0.55 -15.33
CA PRO A 172 3.63 0.13 -15.77
C PRO A 172 2.35 -0.50 -15.22
N LYS A 173 2.31 -1.82 -15.02
CA LYS A 173 1.12 -2.50 -14.48
C LYS A 173 0.96 -2.26 -12.98
N ALA A 174 2.05 -2.29 -12.21
CA ALA A 174 2.03 -1.93 -10.80
C ALA A 174 1.60 -0.47 -10.61
N THR A 175 2.14 0.45 -11.43
CA THR A 175 1.71 1.85 -11.43
C THR A 175 0.23 1.99 -11.77
N ALA A 176 -0.28 1.27 -12.78
CA ALA A 176 -1.71 1.30 -13.10
C ALA A 176 -2.59 0.79 -11.94
N ALA A 177 -2.16 -0.25 -11.24
CA ALA A 177 -2.87 -0.75 -10.06
C ALA A 177 -2.84 0.25 -8.90
N TYR A 178 -1.71 0.94 -8.69
CA TYR A 178 -1.60 2.03 -7.74
C TYR A 178 -2.54 3.20 -8.09
N GLU A 179 -2.55 3.63 -9.35
CA GLU A 179 -3.41 4.73 -9.81
C GLU A 179 -4.89 4.40 -9.67
N ASP A 180 -5.30 3.15 -9.90
CA ASP A 180 -6.68 2.71 -9.66
C ASP A 180 -7.06 2.77 -8.16
N GLY A 181 -6.13 2.37 -7.29
CA GLY A 181 -6.26 2.51 -5.83
C GLY A 181 -6.35 3.98 -5.40
N LYS A 182 -5.46 4.84 -5.92
CA LYS A 182 -5.46 6.29 -5.69
C LYS A 182 -6.77 6.91 -6.15
N LYS A 183 -7.23 6.60 -7.36
CA LYS A 183 -8.54 7.05 -7.87
C LYS A 183 -9.65 6.65 -6.91
N THR A 184 -9.64 5.42 -6.41
CA THR A 184 -10.64 4.96 -5.43
C THR A 184 -10.57 5.75 -4.13
N PHE A 185 -9.38 6.01 -3.59
CA PHE A 185 -9.18 6.77 -2.35
C PHE A 185 -9.70 8.21 -2.42
N TYR A 186 -9.59 8.86 -3.58
CA TYR A 186 -10.06 10.23 -3.82
C TYR A 186 -11.47 10.31 -4.43
N SER A 187 -12.07 9.20 -4.85
CA SER A 187 -13.41 9.19 -5.45
C SER A 187 -14.48 9.26 -4.37
N ARG A 188 -15.42 10.20 -4.53
CA ARG A 188 -16.61 10.28 -3.69
C ARG A 188 -17.62 9.20 -4.05
N LYS A 189 -18.17 8.50 -3.06
CA LYS A 189 -19.15 7.42 -3.24
C LYS A 189 -20.26 7.47 -2.19
N GLY A 190 -21.38 6.80 -2.48
CA GLY A 190 -22.54 6.67 -1.59
C GLY A 190 -23.40 7.93 -1.50
N GLN A 191 -24.52 7.84 -0.77
CA GLN A 191 -25.48 8.95 -0.64
C GLN A 191 -24.89 10.20 0.01
N LEU A 192 -23.93 10.03 0.91
CA LEU A 192 -23.25 11.12 1.61
C LEU A 192 -22.14 11.79 0.78
N ASN A 193 -21.82 11.26 -0.41
CA ASN A 193 -20.85 11.82 -1.34
C ASN A 193 -19.46 12.09 -0.72
N PHE A 194 -18.94 11.14 0.07
CA PHE A 194 -17.63 11.21 0.71
C PHE A 194 -16.60 10.31 0.03
N ALA A 195 -15.33 10.71 0.11
CA ALA A 195 -14.16 9.92 -0.27
C ALA A 195 -13.34 9.58 0.98
N CYS A 196 -12.45 8.59 0.90
CA CYS A 196 -11.50 8.28 1.98
C CYS A 196 -10.68 9.54 2.36
N ALA A 197 -10.22 10.28 1.34
CA ALA A 197 -9.49 11.52 1.50
C ALA A 197 -10.28 12.63 2.22
N THR A 198 -11.62 12.60 2.22
CA THR A 198 -12.42 13.62 2.90
C THR A 198 -12.20 13.59 4.41
N CYS A 199 -12.14 12.41 5.02
CA CYS A 199 -11.88 12.30 6.45
C CYS A 199 -10.39 12.16 6.73
N HIS A 200 -9.66 11.40 5.92
CA HIS A 200 -8.28 11.04 6.25
C HIS A 200 -7.22 12.02 5.76
N VAL A 201 -7.55 12.97 4.87
CA VAL A 201 -6.59 13.99 4.37
C VAL A 201 -7.09 15.42 4.60
N GLN A 202 -8.33 15.70 4.20
CA GLN A 202 -8.90 17.05 4.26
C GLN A 202 -9.22 17.47 5.71
N ASN A 203 -9.80 16.55 6.49
CA ASN A 203 -10.24 16.78 7.87
C ASN A 203 -9.45 15.95 8.90
N GLY A 204 -8.28 15.42 8.51
CA GLY A 204 -7.39 14.66 9.38
C GLY A 204 -6.32 15.51 10.05
#